data_AF-A0A519Z9G8-F1
#
_entry.id   AF-A0A519Z9G8-F1
#
_cell.length_a   1.000
_cell.length_b   1.000
_cell.length_c   1.000
_cell.angle_alpha   90.00
_cell.angle_beta   90.00
_cell.angle_gamma   90.00
#
_symmetry.space_group_name_H-M   'P 1'
#
loop_
_entity.id
_entity.type
_entity.pdbx_description
1 polymer ?
#
loop_
_entity_poly.entity_id
_entity_poly.type
_entity_poly.pdbx_seq_one_letter_code
_entity_poly.pdbx_strand_id
1 'polypeptide(L)'
;MSSTDISKPLRMLNPGTLDSWWGPYDNVAAACLAIPNEAKDVDGVMINFRQGKVVGISTPDGIIDYHWPKSYTNEGLVIKSGIPIDKSVTPEKTSFIQSLPVVTSSNLFNKATVTPSVKRGKDGVNISDNNVSTSAPIPVIPSVLHRARSQSNNNGAIMFTEYDASGAVIPTGGSDVPVSSFTPSANTIAVTVSARKVDLADFMVYRGAVQTVFVPYVEVIERFMVLTSPEV
;
A
#
# COMPACT_ATOMS: atom_id res chain seq x y z
N MET A 1 -35.30 -10.13 15.54
CA MET A 1 -34.98 -11.46 14.99
C MET A 1 -35.40 -11.40 13.53
N SER A 2 -34.63 -11.65 12.48
CA SER A 2 -33.35 -12.31 12.19
C SER A 2 -32.94 -11.75 10.79
N SER A 3 -31.72 -11.25 10.55
CA SER A 3 -30.62 -11.98 9.87
C SER A 3 -31.12 -12.81 8.68
N THR A 4 -30.67 -12.69 7.43
CA THR A 4 -29.36 -12.25 6.89
C THR A 4 -29.58 -12.05 5.39
N ASP A 5 -29.16 -10.92 4.83
CA ASP A 5 -29.09 -10.76 3.37
C ASP A 5 -27.66 -10.33 3.04
N ILE A 6 -26.78 -11.32 2.90
CA ILE A 6 -25.53 -11.14 2.14
C ILE A 6 -25.68 -12.01 0.90
N SER A 7 -26.65 -11.64 0.07
CA SER A 7 -26.71 -12.07 -1.31
C SER A 7 -25.63 -11.32 -2.11
N LYS A 8 -24.50 -12.00 -2.33
CA LYS A 8 -23.87 -12.20 -3.65
C LYS A 8 -22.42 -12.66 -3.48
N PRO A 9 -22.02 -13.81 -4.07
CA PRO A 9 -20.61 -14.12 -4.25
C PRO A 9 -20.01 -13.14 -5.26
N LEU A 10 -19.04 -12.35 -4.83
CA LEU A 10 -18.23 -11.53 -5.73
C LEU A 10 -17.42 -12.46 -6.64
N ARG A 11 -17.62 -12.27 -7.95
CA ARG A 11 -17.08 -13.10 -9.02
C ARG A 11 -15.55 -12.98 -9.09
N MET A 12 -14.86 -14.12 -8.97
CA MET A 12 -13.41 -14.28 -9.05
C MET A 12 -12.84 -14.10 -10.47
N LEU A 13 -11.55 -13.74 -10.51
CA LEU A 13 -10.62 -13.81 -11.64
C LEU A 13 -10.10 -15.25 -11.93
N ASN A 14 -10.91 -16.31 -11.80
CA ASN A 14 -10.46 -17.67 -12.16
C ASN A 14 -11.61 -18.54 -12.73
N PRO A 15 -11.47 -19.19 -13.92
CA PRO A 15 -12.58 -19.79 -14.66
C PRO A 15 -12.93 -21.24 -14.26
N GLY A 16 -12.58 -21.69 -13.06
CA GLY A 16 -12.89 -23.05 -12.58
C GLY A 16 -14.31 -23.20 -12.00
N THR A 17 -14.83 -24.44 -11.98
CA THR A 17 -16.05 -24.80 -11.23
C THR A 17 -15.97 -24.28 -9.79
N LEU A 18 -17.06 -23.67 -9.31
CA LEU A 18 -17.21 -23.13 -7.95
C LEU A 18 -16.66 -24.14 -6.93
N ASP A 19 -15.52 -23.85 -6.29
CA ASP A 19 -15.00 -24.74 -5.25
C ASP A 19 -15.93 -24.60 -4.03
N SER A 20 -16.84 -25.55 -3.86
CA SER A 20 -17.79 -25.61 -2.73
C SER A 20 -17.11 -25.64 -1.36
N TRP A 21 -15.80 -25.82 -1.34
CA TRP A 21 -14.96 -25.93 -0.15
C TRP A 21 -14.19 -24.64 0.17
N TRP A 22 -14.49 -23.53 -0.51
CA TRP A 22 -13.83 -22.25 -0.25
C TRP A 22 -14.32 -21.55 1.04
N GLY A 23 -15.53 -21.88 1.50
CA GLY A 23 -16.16 -21.23 2.65
C GLY A 23 -17.01 -19.99 2.25
N PRO A 24 -17.37 -19.12 3.21
CA PRO A 24 -16.57 -18.86 4.41
C PRO A 24 -16.94 -19.73 5.61
N TYR A 25 -15.92 -20.11 6.40
CA TYR A 25 -16.06 -20.88 7.63
C TYR A 25 -16.00 -19.98 8.87
N ASP A 26 -16.71 -20.32 9.94
CA ASP A 26 -16.76 -19.48 11.17
C ASP A 26 -15.41 -19.37 11.91
N ASN A 27 -14.53 -20.36 11.73
CA ASN A 27 -13.19 -20.38 12.30
C ASN A 27 -12.31 -21.45 11.62
N VAL A 28 -11.01 -21.44 11.96
CA VAL A 28 -10.02 -22.39 11.44
C VAL A 28 -10.41 -23.85 11.70
N ALA A 29 -10.97 -24.15 12.88
CA ALA A 29 -11.35 -25.51 13.24
C ALA A 29 -12.51 -26.01 12.37
N ALA A 30 -13.49 -25.16 12.07
CA ALA A 30 -14.59 -25.48 11.16
C ALA A 30 -14.10 -25.72 9.71
N ALA A 31 -13.16 -24.91 9.23
CA ALA A 31 -12.55 -25.10 7.91
C ALA A 31 -11.78 -26.44 7.84
N CYS A 32 -11.02 -26.77 8.88
CA CYS A 32 -10.29 -28.03 9.01
C CYS A 32 -11.23 -29.25 9.17
N LEU A 33 -12.40 -29.10 9.76
CA LEU A 33 -13.39 -30.19 9.85
C LEU A 33 -14.08 -30.43 8.51
N ALA A 34 -14.39 -29.35 7.78
CA ALA A 34 -15.06 -29.46 6.49
C ALA A 34 -14.13 -30.09 5.45
N ILE A 35 -12.91 -29.58 5.27
CA ILE A 35 -12.03 -30.05 4.20
C ILE A 35 -11.21 -31.23 4.70
N PRO A 36 -11.40 -32.47 4.21
CA PRO A 36 -10.60 -33.60 4.66
C PRO A 36 -9.12 -33.40 4.26
N ASN A 37 -8.20 -33.87 5.09
CA ASN A 37 -6.76 -33.79 4.82
C ASN A 37 -6.36 -34.69 3.64
N GLU A 38 -7.00 -35.86 3.57
CA GLU A 38 -6.74 -36.88 2.58
C GLU A 38 -8.05 -37.22 1.86
N ALA A 39 -8.01 -37.27 0.53
CA ALA A 39 -9.12 -37.72 -0.31
C ALA A 39 -8.61 -38.77 -1.29
N LYS A 40 -9.49 -39.66 -1.75
CA LYS A 40 -9.15 -40.56 -2.85
C LYS A 40 -9.37 -39.81 -4.17
N ASP A 41 -8.35 -39.81 -5.02
CA ASP A 41 -8.47 -39.37 -6.40
C ASP A 41 -9.33 -40.37 -7.21
N VAL A 42 -9.65 -40.03 -8.45
CA VAL A 42 -10.47 -40.83 -9.38
C VAL A 42 -9.94 -42.26 -9.56
N ASP A 43 -8.63 -42.44 -9.41
CA ASP A 43 -7.94 -43.75 -9.49
C ASP A 43 -7.81 -44.48 -8.13
N GLY A 44 -8.46 -43.97 -7.07
CA GLY A 44 -8.43 -44.56 -5.72
C GLY A 44 -7.14 -44.28 -4.94
N VAL A 45 -6.22 -43.49 -5.50
CA VAL A 45 -4.97 -43.07 -4.86
C VAL A 45 -5.27 -42.01 -3.80
N MET A 46 -4.71 -42.17 -2.61
CA MET A 46 -4.84 -41.15 -1.56
C MET A 46 -4.02 -39.92 -1.94
N ILE A 47 -4.70 -38.79 -2.13
CA ILE A 47 -4.11 -37.50 -2.43
C ILE A 47 -4.36 -36.52 -1.30
N ASN A 48 -3.43 -35.58 -1.12
CA ASN A 48 -3.61 -34.48 -0.17
C ASN A 48 -4.56 -33.45 -0.78
N PHE A 49 -5.76 -33.37 -0.22
CA PHE A 49 -6.80 -32.49 -0.75
C PHE A 49 -6.65 -31.04 -0.31
N ARG A 50 -5.85 -30.78 0.74
CA ARG A 50 -5.65 -29.43 1.32
C ARG A 50 -4.48 -28.68 0.69
N GLN A 51 -3.51 -29.38 0.12
CA GLN A 51 -2.30 -28.77 -0.43
C GLN A 51 -2.64 -27.74 -1.52
N GLY A 52 -2.25 -26.49 -1.30
CA GLY A 52 -2.50 -25.39 -2.26
C GLY A 52 -3.94 -24.86 -2.27
N LYS A 53 -4.85 -25.42 -1.47
CA LYS A 53 -6.20 -24.87 -1.31
C LYS A 53 -6.19 -23.59 -0.51
N VAL A 54 -7.15 -22.74 -0.84
CA VAL A 54 -7.43 -21.47 -0.17
C VAL A 54 -8.80 -21.58 0.47
N VAL A 55 -8.94 -21.08 1.69
CA VAL A 55 -10.21 -21.00 2.41
C VAL A 55 -10.42 -19.62 2.98
N GLY A 56 -11.65 -19.14 2.90
CA GLY A 56 -12.10 -17.94 3.59
C GLY A 56 -12.57 -18.28 5.00
N ILE A 57 -12.10 -17.54 5.99
CA ILE A 57 -12.59 -17.63 7.37
C ILE A 57 -13.33 -16.35 7.71
N SER A 58 -14.62 -16.48 8.04
CA SER A 58 -15.45 -15.42 8.56
C SER A 58 -14.97 -15.01 9.94
N THR A 59 -14.60 -13.76 10.06
CA THR A 59 -14.37 -13.08 11.33
C THR A 59 -15.45 -12.02 11.51
N PRO A 60 -15.63 -11.45 12.71
CA PRO A 60 -16.36 -10.18 12.88
C PRO A 60 -15.85 -9.08 11.92
N ASP A 61 -14.61 -9.28 11.42
CA ASP A 61 -13.86 -8.37 10.59
C ASP A 61 -13.91 -8.61 9.08
N GLY A 62 -14.73 -9.56 8.65
CA GLY A 62 -14.85 -9.95 7.25
C GLY A 62 -14.19 -11.31 7.01
N ILE A 63 -13.97 -11.64 5.73
CA ILE A 63 -13.41 -12.95 5.35
C ILE A 63 -11.90 -12.78 5.16
N ILE A 64 -11.12 -13.55 5.91
CA ILE A 64 -9.66 -13.62 5.75
C ILE A 64 -9.32 -14.88 4.96
N ASP A 65 -8.50 -14.71 3.93
CA ASP A 65 -8.02 -15.81 3.09
C ASP A 65 -6.81 -16.51 3.73
N TYR A 66 -6.97 -17.79 4.01
CA TYR A 66 -5.90 -18.66 4.45
C TYR A 66 -5.56 -19.70 3.37
N HIS A 67 -4.34 -20.21 3.39
CA HIS A 67 -3.90 -21.30 2.51
C HIS A 67 -3.00 -22.29 3.25
N TRP A 68 -2.96 -23.53 2.78
CA TRP A 68 -2.01 -24.54 3.25
C TRP A 68 -0.77 -24.52 2.33
N PRO A 69 0.37 -23.97 2.77
CA PRO A 69 1.53 -23.76 1.91
C PRO A 69 2.22 -25.08 1.60
N LYS A 70 2.44 -25.93 2.63
CA LYS A 70 3.12 -27.24 2.55
C LYS A 70 2.80 -28.20 3.70
N SER A 71 1.88 -27.87 4.61
CA SER A 71 1.72 -28.55 5.89
C SER A 71 0.49 -29.47 5.93
N TYR A 72 0.68 -30.64 6.54
CA TYR A 72 -0.23 -31.81 6.57
C TYR A 72 -1.14 -31.85 7.80
N THR A 73 -1.19 -30.77 8.58
CA THR A 73 -1.88 -30.72 9.87
C THR A 73 -2.86 -29.54 9.92
N ASN A 74 -3.81 -29.61 10.86
CA ASN A 74 -4.74 -28.52 11.13
C ASN A 74 -4.02 -27.21 11.55
N GLU A 75 -2.77 -27.31 12.00
CA GLU A 75 -1.90 -26.21 12.41
C GLU A 75 -1.18 -25.55 11.22
N GLY A 76 -1.25 -26.17 10.04
CA GLY A 76 -0.58 -25.74 8.82
C GLY A 76 -1.26 -24.64 8.03
N LEU A 77 -2.42 -24.17 8.47
CA LEU A 77 -3.19 -23.16 7.77
C LEU A 77 -2.59 -21.77 8.06
N VAL A 78 -2.01 -21.13 7.05
CA VAL A 78 -1.38 -19.81 7.20
C VAL A 78 -2.11 -18.79 6.35
N ILE A 79 -2.08 -17.52 6.78
CA ILE A 79 -2.66 -16.43 6.00
C ILE A 79 -1.97 -16.40 4.62
N LYS A 80 -2.75 -16.37 3.54
CA LYS A 80 -2.20 -16.25 2.19
C LYS A 80 -1.58 -14.86 2.08
N SER A 81 -0.24 -14.79 2.05
CA SER A 81 0.50 -13.54 1.95
C SER A 81 -0.08 -12.69 0.82
N GLY A 82 -0.77 -11.65 1.25
CA GLY A 82 -1.89 -11.03 0.57
C GLY A 82 -2.71 -10.34 1.66
N ILE A 83 -2.03 -9.43 2.38
CA ILE A 83 -2.55 -8.40 3.28
C ILE A 83 -3.72 -8.88 4.17
N PRO A 84 -3.51 -9.17 5.47
CA PRO A 84 -4.66 -9.13 6.38
C PRO A 84 -5.33 -7.78 6.16
N ILE A 85 -6.59 -7.78 5.75
CA ILE A 85 -7.37 -6.54 5.63
C ILE A 85 -7.52 -6.07 7.07
N ASP A 86 -6.54 -5.30 7.52
CA ASP A 86 -6.57 -4.61 8.78
C ASP A 86 -7.78 -3.68 8.70
N LYS A 87 -8.80 -3.98 9.49
CA LYS A 87 -9.97 -3.12 9.66
C LYS A 87 -9.64 -1.78 10.31
N SER A 88 -8.37 -1.44 10.51
CA SER A 88 -7.99 -0.04 10.60
C SER A 88 -8.41 0.71 9.32
N VAL A 89 -8.45 0.10 8.12
CA VAL A 89 -8.87 0.72 6.85
C VAL A 89 -10.35 1.14 6.86
N THR A 90 -10.63 2.40 7.22
CA THR A 90 -11.91 3.07 6.94
C THR A 90 -11.96 3.47 5.45
N PRO A 91 -13.15 3.76 4.87
CA PRO A 91 -13.25 4.27 3.49
C PRO A 91 -12.31 5.47 3.22
N GLU A 92 -12.05 6.32 4.22
CA GLU A 92 -11.08 7.41 4.13
C GLU A 92 -9.62 6.96 3.99
N LYS A 93 -9.25 5.78 4.50
CA LYS A 93 -7.88 5.24 4.38
C LYS A 93 -7.60 4.70 2.98
N THR A 94 -8.61 4.09 2.35
CA THR A 94 -8.54 3.68 0.93
C THR A 94 -8.41 4.87 -0.02
N SER A 95 -9.08 5.99 0.26
CA SER A 95 -9.01 7.17 -0.60
C SER A 95 -7.65 7.86 -0.57
N PHE A 96 -6.97 7.90 0.60
CA PHE A 96 -5.64 8.47 0.68
C PHE A 96 -4.62 7.68 -0.16
N ILE A 97 -4.56 6.35 0.01
CA ILE A 97 -3.66 5.51 -0.79
C ILE A 97 -3.98 5.62 -2.29
N GLN A 98 -5.26 5.61 -2.67
CA GLN A 98 -5.69 5.78 -4.07
C GLN A 98 -5.38 7.17 -4.63
N SER A 99 -5.26 8.18 -3.78
CA SER A 99 -4.89 9.54 -4.19
C SER A 99 -3.39 9.73 -4.43
N LEU A 100 -2.56 8.79 -3.98
CA LEU A 100 -1.11 8.88 -4.17
C LEU A 100 -0.74 8.62 -5.65
N PRO A 101 0.19 9.40 -6.21
CA PRO A 101 0.60 9.25 -7.60
C PRO A 101 1.34 7.92 -7.83
N VAL A 102 1.10 7.31 -8.99
CA VAL A 102 1.90 6.15 -9.45
C VAL A 102 3.12 6.67 -10.21
N VAL A 103 4.26 6.69 -9.53
CA VAL A 103 5.52 7.23 -10.05
C VAL A 103 6.37 6.12 -10.67
N THR A 104 6.81 6.31 -11.92
CA THR A 104 7.73 5.38 -12.61
C THR A 104 9.14 5.91 -12.73
N SER A 105 9.35 7.22 -12.57
CA SER A 105 10.69 7.81 -12.49
C SER A 105 11.43 7.45 -11.20
N SER A 106 12.75 7.48 -11.25
CA SER A 106 13.60 7.40 -10.06
C SER A 106 13.47 8.64 -9.15
N ASN A 107 13.09 9.79 -9.73
CA ASN A 107 12.73 11.00 -9.01
C ASN A 107 11.27 10.93 -8.57
N LEU A 108 11.04 11.02 -7.27
CA LEU A 108 9.73 10.97 -6.63
C LEU A 108 9.13 12.36 -6.36
N PHE A 109 9.89 13.44 -6.58
CA PHE A 109 9.45 14.80 -6.28
C PHE A 109 8.81 15.47 -7.51
N ASN A 110 7.51 15.75 -7.42
CA ASN A 110 6.80 16.50 -8.44
C ASN A 110 6.81 18.00 -8.13
N LYS A 111 7.63 18.77 -8.85
CA LYS A 111 7.71 20.23 -8.67
C LYS A 111 6.44 20.98 -9.10
N ALA A 112 5.59 20.38 -9.94
CA ALA A 112 4.40 21.05 -10.45
C ALA A 112 3.25 21.09 -9.42
N THR A 113 3.31 20.26 -8.38
CA THR A 113 2.26 20.11 -7.36
C THR A 113 2.67 20.67 -6.00
N VAL A 114 3.76 21.44 -5.95
CA VAL A 114 4.23 22.03 -4.68
C VAL A 114 3.31 23.16 -4.23
N THR A 115 3.06 23.21 -2.92
CA THR A 115 2.46 24.37 -2.28
C THR A 115 3.57 25.37 -1.95
N PRO A 116 3.60 26.56 -2.60
CA PRO A 116 4.66 27.54 -2.40
C PRO A 116 4.54 28.22 -1.04
N SER A 117 5.67 28.71 -0.54
CA SER A 117 5.76 29.50 0.70
C SER A 117 5.21 28.82 1.96
N VAL A 118 5.20 27.49 1.97
CA VAL A 118 4.75 26.69 3.12
C VAL A 118 5.86 25.71 3.48
N LYS A 119 6.27 25.74 4.75
CA LYS A 119 7.03 24.71 5.43
C LYS A 119 6.06 23.79 6.16
N ARG A 120 6.28 22.48 6.10
CA ARG A 120 5.50 21.54 6.90
C ARG A 120 6.38 20.96 8.01
N GLY A 121 5.91 21.11 9.25
CA GLY A 121 6.56 20.53 10.42
C GLY A 121 6.40 19.01 10.44
N LYS A 122 7.22 18.32 11.23
CA LYS A 122 7.13 16.87 11.43
C LYS A 122 5.78 16.43 12.02
N ASP A 123 5.11 17.33 12.73
CA ASP A 123 3.74 17.18 13.25
C ASP A 123 2.65 17.41 12.19
N GLY A 124 3.04 17.72 10.96
CA GLY A 124 2.16 17.97 9.83
C GLY A 124 1.49 19.35 9.84
N VAL A 125 1.90 20.25 10.74
CA VAL A 125 1.42 21.63 10.79
C VAL A 125 2.07 22.45 9.69
N ASN A 126 1.26 23.25 9.00
CA ASN A 126 1.74 24.19 7.99
C ASN A 126 2.23 25.48 8.67
N ILE A 127 3.45 25.88 8.34
CA ILE A 127 4.10 27.10 8.81
C ILE A 127 4.41 27.94 7.58
N SER A 128 3.99 29.21 7.58
CA SER A 128 4.32 30.14 6.51
C SER A 128 5.83 30.39 6.45
N ASP A 129 6.44 30.18 5.29
CA ASP A 129 7.87 30.40 5.06
C ASP A 129 8.16 30.60 3.57
N ASN A 130 8.52 31.83 3.19
CA ASN A 130 8.73 32.22 1.80
C ASN A 130 9.95 31.58 1.11
N ASN A 131 10.82 30.91 1.87
CA ASN A 131 12.05 30.33 1.34
C ASN A 131 11.90 28.86 0.95
N VAL A 132 10.77 28.23 1.26
CA VAL A 132 10.53 26.81 0.99
C VAL A 132 9.22 26.57 0.26
N SER A 133 9.07 25.39 -0.30
CA SER A 133 7.82 24.90 -0.85
C SER A 133 7.66 23.44 -0.50
N THR A 134 6.43 23.04 -0.21
CA THR A 134 6.12 21.69 0.27
C THR A 134 5.48 20.88 -0.84
N SER A 135 5.92 19.63 -1.03
CA SER A 135 5.34 18.74 -2.02
C SER A 135 3.90 18.32 -1.66
N ALA A 136 3.15 17.87 -2.67
CA ALA A 136 2.08 16.91 -2.43
C ALA A 136 2.64 15.62 -1.76
N PRO A 137 1.80 14.77 -1.14
CA PRO A 137 2.25 13.50 -0.58
C PRO A 137 2.99 12.65 -1.64
N ILE A 138 4.21 12.26 -1.30
CA ILE A 138 5.11 11.42 -2.11
C ILE A 138 5.02 9.99 -1.57
N PRO A 139 4.63 9.00 -2.39
CA PRO A 139 4.66 7.61 -1.97
C PRO A 139 6.09 7.16 -1.68
N VAL A 140 6.29 6.47 -0.56
CA VAL A 140 7.60 5.95 -0.11
C VAL A 140 7.48 4.50 0.31
N ILE A 141 8.63 3.83 0.44
CA ILE A 141 8.70 2.46 0.97
C ILE A 141 9.18 2.55 2.43
N PRO A 142 8.44 1.98 3.40
CA PRO A 142 8.88 1.88 4.79
C PRO A 142 10.27 1.27 4.91
N SER A 143 11.07 1.75 5.87
CA SER A 143 12.40 1.21 6.18
C SER A 143 13.43 1.24 5.03
N VAL A 144 13.09 1.88 3.90
CA VAL A 144 14.02 2.09 2.78
C VAL A 144 14.61 3.49 2.86
N LEU A 145 15.94 3.59 2.73
CA LEU A 145 16.61 4.90 2.69
C LEU A 145 16.15 5.69 1.46
N HIS A 146 15.78 6.95 1.68
CA HIS A 146 15.52 7.95 0.66
C HIS A 146 16.50 9.10 0.81
N ARG A 147 16.84 9.74 -0.31
CA ARG A 147 17.76 10.87 -0.37
C ARG A 147 17.13 12.03 -1.11
N ALA A 148 17.45 13.22 -0.66
CA ALA A 148 17.14 14.48 -1.32
C ALA A 148 18.39 15.04 -1.98
N ARG A 149 18.22 15.68 -3.15
CA ARG A 149 19.32 16.32 -3.87
C ARG A 149 18.82 17.47 -4.72
N SER A 150 19.57 18.57 -4.76
CA SER A 150 19.57 19.52 -5.87
C SER A 150 20.79 19.29 -6.75
N GLN A 151 20.61 19.33 -8.07
CA GLN A 151 21.69 19.11 -9.02
C GLN A 151 22.80 20.17 -8.90
N SER A 152 22.42 21.43 -8.70
CA SER A 152 23.30 22.61 -8.74
C SER A 152 24.28 22.70 -7.57
N ASN A 153 23.91 22.22 -6.39
CA ASN A 153 24.75 22.28 -5.19
C ASN A 153 25.09 20.89 -4.62
N ASN A 154 24.68 19.83 -5.31
CA ASN A 154 24.86 18.43 -4.92
C ASN A 154 24.38 18.10 -3.49
N ASN A 155 23.45 18.89 -2.95
CA ASN A 155 22.90 18.75 -1.61
C ASN A 155 21.38 18.93 -1.67
N GLY A 156 20.62 18.19 -0.88
CA GLY A 156 19.17 18.36 -0.83
C GLY A 156 18.75 18.51 0.61
N ALA A 157 18.60 19.73 1.08
CA ALA A 157 18.13 19.98 2.44
C ALA A 157 16.60 19.93 2.47
N ILE A 158 16.04 18.95 3.19
CA ILE A 158 14.60 18.80 3.38
C ILE A 158 14.20 18.75 4.84
N MET A 159 13.01 19.22 5.11
CA MET A 159 12.20 18.85 6.27
C MET A 159 11.03 18.01 5.76
N PHE A 160 10.49 17.12 6.57
CA PHE A 160 9.47 16.20 6.09
C PHE A 160 8.51 15.74 7.19
N THR A 161 7.31 15.36 6.76
CA THR A 161 6.25 14.78 7.57
C THR A 161 5.95 13.38 7.05
N GLU A 162 5.74 12.41 7.94
CA GLU A 162 5.37 11.04 7.57
C GLU A 162 3.87 10.80 7.75
N TYR A 163 3.28 10.05 6.81
CA TYR A 163 1.87 9.66 6.84
C TYR A 163 1.72 8.15 6.82
N ASP A 164 0.78 7.65 7.62
CA ASP A 164 0.39 6.25 7.61
C ASP A 164 -0.63 5.94 6.49
N ALA A 165 -1.04 4.68 6.41
CA ALA A 165 -2.03 4.18 5.45
C ALA A 165 -3.37 4.92 5.49
N SER A 166 -3.67 5.63 6.58
CA SER A 166 -4.88 6.41 6.75
C SER A 166 -4.77 7.85 6.23
N GLY A 167 -3.57 8.31 5.90
CA GLY A 167 -3.30 9.72 5.68
C GLY A 167 -3.17 10.52 6.99
N ALA A 168 -3.14 9.85 8.14
CA ALA A 168 -2.82 10.50 9.41
C ALA A 168 -1.32 10.74 9.53
N VAL A 169 -0.97 11.86 10.14
CA VAL A 169 0.43 12.18 10.45
C VAL A 169 0.94 11.25 11.54
N ILE A 170 2.14 10.73 11.35
CA ILE A 170 2.84 9.93 12.37
C ILE A 170 3.60 10.91 13.28
N PRO A 171 3.21 11.11 14.56
CA PRO A 171 3.70 12.24 15.39
C PRO A 171 5.21 12.25 15.69
N THR A 172 5.85 11.08 15.60
CA THR A 172 7.30 10.90 15.78
C THR A 172 8.04 10.63 14.47
N GLY A 173 7.31 10.54 13.34
CA GLY A 173 7.91 10.44 12.01
C GLY A 173 8.23 11.84 11.48
N GLY A 174 9.24 11.96 10.62
CA GLY A 174 9.61 13.25 10.04
C GLY A 174 10.81 13.96 10.68
N SER A 175 11.04 15.19 10.22
CA SER A 175 12.08 16.07 10.75
C SER A 175 11.74 17.54 10.55
N ASP A 176 11.86 18.32 11.63
CA ASP A 176 11.79 19.80 11.60
C ASP A 176 13.15 20.45 11.29
N VAL A 177 14.21 19.66 11.31
CA VAL A 177 15.57 20.10 11.00
C VAL A 177 15.92 19.66 9.58
N PRO A 178 16.62 20.49 8.79
CA PRO A 178 17.04 20.10 7.47
C PRO A 178 17.95 18.86 7.47
N VAL A 179 17.56 17.84 6.70
CA VAL A 179 18.33 16.61 6.48
C VAL A 179 18.49 16.36 4.97
N SER A 180 19.48 15.56 4.58
CA SER A 180 19.71 15.16 3.18
C SER A 180 19.27 13.74 2.84
N SER A 181 18.86 12.99 3.85
CA SER A 181 18.34 11.64 3.70
C SER A 181 17.44 11.30 4.88
N PHE A 182 16.53 10.35 4.66
CA PHE A 182 15.64 9.84 5.68
C PHE A 182 15.29 8.38 5.39
N THR A 183 14.99 7.65 6.45
CA THR A 183 14.46 6.28 6.37
C THR A 183 13.08 6.32 6.99
N PRO A 184 12.00 6.20 6.20
CA PRO A 184 10.63 6.25 6.72
C PRO A 184 10.39 5.17 7.78
N SER A 185 9.56 5.49 8.78
CA SER A 185 9.15 4.55 9.82
C SER A 185 8.40 3.34 9.23
N ALA A 186 8.29 2.25 10.00
CA ALA A 186 7.72 0.98 9.53
C ALA A 186 6.29 1.06 8.96
N ASN A 187 5.51 2.06 9.39
CA ASN A 187 4.11 2.23 8.97
C ASN A 187 3.91 3.36 7.96
N THR A 188 4.99 3.97 7.47
CA THR A 188 4.94 5.17 6.64
C THR A 188 4.77 4.81 5.17
N ILE A 189 3.66 5.22 4.57
CA ILE A 189 3.39 4.97 3.14
C ILE A 189 3.67 6.20 2.26
N ALA A 190 3.67 7.38 2.86
CA ALA A 190 3.88 8.63 2.14
C ALA A 190 4.58 9.66 3.03
N VAL A 191 5.27 10.59 2.38
CA VAL A 191 5.85 11.76 3.03
C VAL A 191 5.51 13.03 2.28
N THR A 192 5.38 14.14 2.97
CA THR A 192 5.52 15.46 2.32
C THR A 192 6.91 15.98 2.63
N VAL A 193 7.53 16.63 1.65
CA VAL A 193 8.87 17.22 1.83
C VAL A 193 8.81 18.71 1.58
N SER A 194 9.38 19.49 2.50
CA SER A 194 9.63 20.92 2.31
C SER A 194 11.05 21.11 1.82
N ALA A 195 11.19 21.59 0.59
CA ALA A 195 12.48 21.88 -0.06
C ALA A 195 12.66 23.39 -0.26
N ARG A 196 13.91 23.84 -0.35
CA ARG A 196 14.22 25.26 -0.59
C ARG A 196 13.74 25.68 -1.97
N LYS A 197 13.14 26.86 -2.05
CA LYS A 197 12.60 27.44 -3.29
C LYS A 197 13.65 27.61 -4.38
N VAL A 198 14.88 27.96 -3.98
CA VAL A 198 16.03 28.13 -4.90
C VAL A 198 16.47 26.83 -5.58
N ASP A 199 16.19 25.69 -4.94
CA ASP A 199 16.61 24.37 -5.41
C ASP A 199 15.51 23.69 -6.26
N LEU A 200 14.26 24.18 -6.24
CA LEU A 200 13.11 23.46 -6.82
C LEU A 200 13.23 23.10 -8.29
N ALA A 201 13.99 23.86 -9.07
CA ALA A 201 14.14 23.64 -10.51
C ALA A 201 14.80 22.30 -10.83
N ASP A 202 15.75 21.87 -9.99
CA ASP A 202 16.63 20.71 -10.15
C ASP A 202 16.63 19.78 -8.92
N PHE A 203 15.61 19.92 -8.08
CA PHE A 203 15.42 19.12 -6.88
C PHE A 203 14.82 17.75 -7.19
N MET A 204 15.28 16.73 -6.48
CA MET A 204 14.77 15.36 -6.57
C MET A 204 14.79 14.65 -5.22
N VAL A 205 13.84 13.74 -5.04
CA VAL A 205 13.85 12.72 -3.98
C VAL A 205 13.96 11.37 -4.65
N TYR A 206 14.83 10.49 -4.17
CA TYR A 206 15.06 9.19 -4.77
C TYR A 206 15.37 8.12 -3.73
N ARG A 207 15.21 6.86 -4.13
CA ARG A 207 15.44 5.68 -3.29
C ARG A 207 16.90 5.24 -3.32
N GLY A 208 17.40 4.79 -2.18
CA GLY A 208 18.67 4.08 -2.03
C GLY A 208 19.86 4.94 -1.60
N ALA A 209 20.94 4.24 -1.24
CA ALA A 209 22.18 4.85 -0.77
C ALA A 209 23.04 5.43 -1.90
N VAL A 210 22.89 4.91 -3.13
CA VAL A 210 23.68 5.30 -4.29
C VAL A 210 23.11 6.57 -4.90
N GLN A 211 23.97 7.57 -5.06
CA GLN A 211 23.62 8.81 -5.72
C GLN A 211 23.17 8.52 -7.16
N THR A 212 21.95 8.92 -7.49
CA THR A 212 21.41 8.78 -8.85
C THR A 212 21.70 10.03 -9.68
N VAL A 213 21.82 9.85 -10.99
CA VAL A 213 21.81 10.96 -11.96
C VAL A 213 20.46 11.67 -11.85
N PHE A 214 20.45 12.99 -12.04
CA PHE A 214 19.18 13.73 -12.04
C PHE A 214 18.29 13.23 -13.19
N VAL A 215 17.04 12.90 -12.85
CA VAL A 215 16.00 12.49 -13.79
C VAL A 215 14.76 13.35 -13.52
N PRO A 216 14.08 13.88 -14.55
CA PRO A 216 12.81 14.55 -14.35
C PRO A 216 11.76 13.60 -13.74
N TYR A 217 10.82 14.17 -12.99
CA TYR A 217 9.67 13.43 -12.48
C TYR A 217 8.75 13.01 -13.65
N VAL A 218 8.30 11.75 -13.63
CA VAL A 218 7.36 11.16 -14.58
C VAL A 218 6.34 10.31 -13.83
N GLU A 219 5.07 10.66 -14.02
CA GLU A 219 3.91 9.97 -13.46
C GLU A 219 3.18 9.21 -14.56
N VAL A 220 2.65 8.04 -14.21
CA VAL A 220 1.73 7.31 -15.10
C VAL A 220 0.34 7.91 -14.93
N ILE A 221 -0.06 8.73 -15.90
CA ILE A 221 -1.45 9.16 -16.02
C ILE A 221 -2.20 8.05 -16.77
N GLU A 222 -2.52 6.95 -16.10
CA GLU A 222 -3.59 6.06 -16.58
C GLU A 222 -4.92 6.80 -16.38
N ARG A 223 -5.27 7.66 -17.34
CA ARG A 223 -6.67 8.01 -17.55
C ARG A 223 -7.35 6.71 -17.97
N PHE A 224 -8.08 6.07 -17.06
CA PHE A 224 -9.24 5.30 -17.46
C PHE A 224 -10.17 6.27 -18.19
N MET A 225 -9.95 6.46 -19.49
CA MET A 225 -11.01 6.89 -20.39
C MET A 225 -12.05 5.78 -20.30
N VAL A 226 -13.03 5.98 -19.42
CA VAL A 226 -14.32 5.36 -19.61
C VAL A 226 -14.79 5.89 -20.96
N LEU A 227 -14.60 5.09 -22.01
CA LEU A 227 -15.27 5.27 -23.27
C LEU A 227 -16.76 5.13 -22.96
N THR A 228 -17.40 6.24 -22.59
CA THR A 228 -18.85 6.34 -22.70
C THR A 228 -19.11 6.24 -24.20
N SER A 229 -19.54 5.06 -24.63
CA SER A 229 -20.12 4.87 -25.96
C SER A 229 -21.14 5.99 -26.18
N PRO A 230 -21.14 6.69 -27.32
CA PRO A 230 -22.27 7.53 -27.67
C PRO A 230 -23.46 6.58 -27.87
N GLU A 231 -24.48 6.69 -27.02
CA GLU A 231 -25.76 6.06 -27.33
C GLU A 231 -26.35 6.75 -28.57
N VAL A 232 -26.84 5.90 -29.46
CA VAL A 232 -27.53 6.19 -30.72
C VAL A 232 -28.94 6.69 -30.43
#